data_AF-A0A9D6XYY4-F1
#
_entry.id   AF-A0A9D6XYY4-F1
#
_cell.length_a   1.000
_cell.length_b   1.000
_cell.length_c   1.000
_cell.angle_alpha   90.00
_cell.angle_beta   90.00
_cell.angle_gamma   90.00
#
_symmetry.space_group_name_H-M   'P 1'
#
loop_
_entity.id
_entity.type
_entity.pdbx_description
1 polymer ?
#
loop_
_entity_poly.entity_id
_entity_poly.type
_entity_poly.pdbx_seq_one_letter_code
_entity_poly.pdbx_strand_id
1 'polypeptide(L)'
;DKWGNFVHFWDGIPIGVSDWILDTHTVSGGLETATTGGTCSTVYALQFGEGGLCGLTAPGHIVAEPIGSLDTKDATRTRIKWYVSLALFSSVKAAALIGVQD
;
A
#
# COMPACT_ATOMS: atom_id res chain seq x y z
N ASP A 1 8.46 -8.41 -13.27
CA ASP A 1 8.69 -9.00 -14.61
C ASP A 1 10.20 -8.94 -14.91
N LYS A 2 10.72 -9.85 -15.74
CA LYS A 2 12.15 -10.23 -15.71
C LYS A 2 13.06 -9.38 -16.63
N TRP A 3 12.51 -8.39 -17.33
CA TRP A 3 13.21 -7.65 -18.40
C TRP A 3 12.90 -6.15 -18.47
N GLY A 4 12.29 -5.58 -17.43
CA GLY A 4 12.04 -4.14 -17.33
C GLY A 4 10.75 -3.74 -18.02
N ASN A 5 9.69 -3.55 -17.23
CA ASN A 5 8.50 -2.85 -17.68
C ASN A 5 8.82 -1.36 -17.92
N PHE A 6 8.17 -0.78 -18.92
CA PHE A 6 8.16 0.67 -19.08
C PHE A 6 7.52 1.29 -17.84
N VAL A 7 8.27 2.17 -17.17
CA VAL A 7 7.73 3.01 -16.10
C VAL A 7 7.16 4.25 -16.76
N HIS A 8 5.88 4.51 -16.55
CA HIS A 8 5.25 5.73 -17.02
C HIS A 8 5.67 6.90 -16.14
N PHE A 9 5.84 8.08 -16.74
CA PHE A 9 6.18 9.31 -16.02
C PHE A 9 5.15 10.39 -16.32
N TRP A 10 4.88 11.21 -15.31
CA TRP A 10 4.16 12.47 -15.46
C TRP A 10 5.01 13.58 -14.87
N ASP A 11 5.39 14.57 -15.68
CA ASP A 11 6.26 15.68 -15.26
C ASP A 11 7.53 15.23 -14.52
N GLY A 12 8.17 14.16 -15.02
CA GLY A 12 9.37 13.57 -14.41
C GLY A 12 9.12 12.75 -13.14
N ILE A 13 7.87 12.63 -12.66
CA ILE A 13 7.48 11.80 -11.52
C ILE A 13 7.03 10.42 -12.03
N PRO A 14 7.60 9.31 -11.51
CA PRO A 14 7.21 7.97 -11.92
C PRO A 14 5.80 7.61 -11.41
N ILE A 15 5.02 6.96 -12.27
CA ILE A 15 3.69 6.43 -11.96
C ILE A 15 3.81 4.94 -11.68
N GLY A 16 3.40 4.53 -10.49
CA GLY A 16 3.22 3.14 -10.11
C GLY A 16 1.77 2.70 -10.26
N VAL A 17 1.55 1.50 -10.79
CA VAL A 17 0.22 0.88 -10.85
C VAL A 17 0.09 -0.11 -9.69
N SER A 18 -1.05 -0.07 -9.00
CA SER A 18 -1.35 -0.96 -7.88
C SER A 18 -2.77 -1.48 -8.00
N ASP A 19 -2.91 -2.79 -8.17
CA ASP A 19 -4.21 -3.49 -8.26
C ASP A 19 -5.02 -3.41 -6.94
N TRP A 20 -4.41 -2.92 -5.86
CA TRP A 20 -5.04 -2.76 -4.54
C TRP A 20 -5.67 -1.38 -4.34
N ILE A 21 -5.59 -0.49 -5.33
CA ILE A 21 -6.41 0.73 -5.36
C ILE A 21 -7.78 0.33 -5.90
N LEU A 22 -8.85 0.62 -5.16
CA LEU A 22 -10.20 0.20 -5.55
C LEU A 22 -10.76 1.13 -6.63
N ASP A 23 -11.52 0.55 -7.56
CA ASP A 23 -12.28 1.30 -8.58
C ASP A 23 -13.77 1.43 -8.20
N THR A 24 -14.07 1.27 -6.91
CA THR A 24 -15.44 1.26 -6.38
C THR A 24 -15.73 2.46 -5.47
N HIS A 25 -14.93 3.52 -5.52
CA HIS A 25 -15.10 4.71 -4.69
C HIS A 25 -16.36 5.46 -5.11
N THR A 26 -17.04 6.06 -4.13
CA THR A 26 -18.18 6.95 -4.33
C THR A 26 -17.79 8.35 -3.93
N VAL A 27 -17.96 9.31 -4.85
CA VAL A 27 -17.69 10.73 -4.62
C VAL A 27 -18.99 11.52 -4.73
N SER A 28 -19.27 12.36 -3.73
CA SER A 28 -20.43 13.27 -3.73
C SER A 28 -20.05 14.60 -3.10
N GLY A 29 -20.48 15.70 -3.70
CA GLY A 29 -20.15 17.05 -3.21
C GLY A 29 -18.65 17.36 -3.19
N GLY A 30 -17.85 16.70 -4.04
CA GLY A 30 -16.39 16.88 -4.10
C GLY A 30 -15.62 16.17 -2.98
N LEU A 31 -16.25 15.23 -2.26
CA LEU A 31 -15.63 14.43 -1.21
C LEU A 31 -15.86 12.94 -1.47
N GLU A 32 -14.88 12.12 -1.10
CA GLU A 32 -15.05 10.67 -1.04
C GLU A 32 -15.97 10.33 0.14
N THR A 33 -17.07 9.64 -0.13
CA THR A 33 -18.10 9.31 0.87
C THR A 33 -18.16 7.81 1.19
N ALA A 34 -17.67 6.96 0.30
CA ALA A 34 -17.56 5.51 0.49
C ALA A 34 -16.51 4.92 -0.43
N THR A 35 -15.95 3.76 -0.06
CA THR A 35 -14.98 3.01 -0.88
C THR A 35 -15.62 1.89 -1.69
N THR A 36 -16.94 1.71 -1.60
CA THR A 36 -17.71 0.71 -2.36
C THR A 36 -18.95 1.32 -2.99
N GLY A 37 -19.45 0.69 -4.06
CA GLY A 37 -20.73 1.03 -4.71
C GLY A 37 -20.66 2.13 -5.77
N GLY A 38 -19.49 2.74 -6.01
CA GLY A 38 -19.29 3.67 -7.11
C GLY A 38 -18.52 3.05 -8.28
N THR A 39 -18.15 3.90 -9.23
CA THR A 39 -17.49 3.53 -10.50
C THR A 39 -16.23 4.35 -10.74
N CYS A 40 -15.60 4.85 -9.67
CA CYS A 40 -14.40 5.66 -9.78
C CYS A 40 -13.29 5.16 -8.87
N SER A 41 -12.07 5.51 -9.26
CA SER A 41 -10.81 5.20 -8.58
C SER A 41 -10.19 6.46 -7.98
N THR A 42 -9.04 6.26 -7.33
CA THR A 42 -8.25 7.34 -6.73
C THR A 42 -6.77 7.21 -7.08
N VAL A 43 -6.15 8.30 -7.52
CA VAL A 43 -4.70 8.35 -7.76
C VAL A 43 -4.02 9.08 -6.60
N TYR A 44 -3.00 8.46 -6.00
CA TYR A 44 -2.25 9.04 -4.89
C TYR A 44 -0.91 9.61 -5.38
N ALA A 45 -0.61 10.85 -4.99
CA ALA A 45 0.68 11.49 -5.16
C ALA A 45 1.36 11.63 -3.79
N LEU A 46 2.54 11.03 -3.64
CA LEU A 46 3.21 10.88 -2.35
C LEU A 46 4.69 11.27 -2.47
N GLN A 47 5.21 12.00 -1.48
CA GLN A 47 6.65 12.11 -1.27
C GLN A 47 7.08 11.11 -0.20
N PHE A 48 7.94 10.15 -0.58
CA PHE A 48 8.53 9.20 0.36
C PHE A 48 9.80 9.76 1.02
N GLY A 49 10.10 9.28 2.23
CA GLY A 49 11.35 9.56 2.93
C GLY A 49 11.17 10.43 4.17
N GLU A 50 12.28 10.96 4.68
CA GLU A 50 12.32 11.77 5.89
C GLU A 50 11.45 13.04 5.74
N GLY A 51 10.53 13.25 6.69
CA GLY A 51 9.55 14.34 6.64
C GLY A 51 8.37 14.13 5.66
N GLY A 52 8.35 13.03 4.92
CA GLY A 52 7.25 12.62 4.03
C GLY A 52 6.48 11.42 4.56
N LEU A 53 6.00 10.57 3.65
CA LEU A 53 5.45 9.27 3.98
C LEU A 53 6.59 8.26 4.19
N CYS A 54 6.53 7.53 5.30
CA CYS A 54 7.49 6.49 5.62
C CYS A 54 6.82 5.20 6.09
N GLY A 55 7.48 4.07 5.82
CA GLY A 55 7.15 2.79 6.42
C GLY A 55 7.73 2.68 7.82
N LEU A 56 6.93 2.21 8.76
CA LEU A 56 7.36 1.86 10.10
C LEU A 56 7.38 0.34 10.25
N THR A 57 8.39 -0.18 10.92
CA THR A 57 8.50 -1.60 11.24
C THR A 57 8.93 -1.75 12.70
N ALA A 58 8.36 -2.73 13.39
CA ALA A 58 8.77 -3.01 14.76
C ALA A 58 10.24 -3.47 14.83
N PRO A 59 10.92 -3.27 15.99
CA PRO A 59 12.25 -3.81 16.20
C PRO A 59 12.29 -5.32 15.90
N GLY A 60 13.32 -5.75 15.17
CA GLY A 60 13.45 -7.13 14.71
C GLY A 60 12.89 -7.40 13.31
N HIS A 61 12.26 -6.41 12.66
CA HIS A 61 11.77 -6.51 11.28
C HIS A 61 10.85 -7.72 11.07
N ILE A 62 10.98 -8.41 9.93
CA ILE A 62 10.34 -9.69 9.69
C ILE A 62 11.08 -10.79 10.47
N VAL A 63 10.36 -11.45 11.37
CA VAL A 63 10.92 -12.49 12.24
C VAL A 63 10.31 -13.83 11.88
N ALA A 64 11.17 -14.79 11.54
CA ALA A 64 10.81 -16.20 11.40
C ALA A 64 11.24 -16.96 12.67
N GLU A 65 10.27 -17.47 13.43
CA GLU A 65 10.51 -18.24 14.66
C GLU A 65 10.07 -19.71 14.49
N PRO A 66 10.92 -20.69 14.82
CA PRO A 66 10.50 -22.09 14.85
C PRO A 66 9.56 -22.30 16.04
N ILE A 67 8.39 -22.90 15.77
CA ILE A 67 7.39 -23.25 16.79
C ILE A 67 7.59 -24.71 17.24
N GLY A 68 8.26 -25.53 16.43
CA GLY A 68 8.49 -26.95 16.70
C GLY A 68 7.52 -27.87 15.95
N SER A 69 7.50 -29.14 16.36
CA SER A 69 6.74 -30.22 15.72
C SER A 69 5.25 -30.17 16.04
N LEU A 70 4.44 -30.68 15.12
CA LEU A 70 3.01 -30.85 15.28
C LEU A 70 2.69 -32.24 15.86
N ASP A 71 1.68 -32.28 16.74
CA ASP A 71 1.18 -33.54 17.31
C ASP A 71 0.32 -34.33 16.30
N THR A 72 -0.39 -33.62 15.42
CA THR A 72 -1.36 -34.24 14.48
C THR A 72 -0.74 -34.80 13.20
N LYS A 73 0.50 -34.43 12.89
CA LYS A 73 1.22 -34.86 11.68
C LYS A 73 2.72 -34.66 11.83
N ASP A 74 3.48 -35.46 11.10
CA ASP A 74 4.93 -35.33 11.02
C ASP A 74 5.32 -34.09 10.19
N ALA A 75 5.28 -32.93 10.85
CA ALA A 75 5.70 -31.65 10.28
C ALA A 75 6.12 -30.69 11.39
N THR A 76 7.07 -29.83 11.08
CA THR A 76 7.46 -28.69 11.93
C THR A 76 6.82 -27.40 11.43
N ARG A 77 6.56 -26.47 12.35
CA ARG A 77 5.97 -25.16 12.04
C ARG A 77 6.98 -24.06 12.27
N THR A 78 7.00 -23.12 11.35
CA THR A 78 7.66 -21.83 11.49
C THR A 78 6.59 -20.75 11.48
N ARG A 79 6.63 -19.84 12.45
CA ARG A 79 5.79 -18.63 12.42
C ARG A 79 6.59 -17.51 11.79
N ILE A 80 5.97 -16.79 10.88
CA ILE A 80 6.51 -15.55 10.32
C ILE A 80 5.67 -14.41 10.89
N LYS A 81 6.31 -13.46 11.57
CA LYS A 81 5.68 -12.27 12.12
C LYS A 81 6.32 -11.04 11.50
N TRP A 82 5.51 -10.10 11.07
CA TRP A 82 5.97 -8.79 10.66
C TRP A 82 4.97 -7.74 11.10
N TYR A 83 5.40 -6.87 12.01
CA TYR A 83 4.59 -5.76 12.48
C TYR A 83 5.02 -4.51 11.71
N VAL A 84 4.06 -3.97 10.95
CA VAL A 84 4.25 -2.84 10.04
C VAL A 84 3.19 -1.77 10.29
N SER A 85 3.56 -0.54 9.99
CA SER A 85 2.65 0.61 9.95
C SER A 85 3.16 1.62 8.92
N LEU A 86 2.40 2.68 8.71
CA LEU A 86 2.77 3.82 7.87
C LEU A 86 2.65 5.09 8.71
N ALA A 87 3.61 6.00 8.56
CA ALA A 87 3.54 7.32 9.19
C ALA A 87 3.72 8.41 8.13
N LEU A 88 2.76 9.34 8.13
CA LEU A 88 2.79 10.54 7.32
C LEU A 88 3.21 11.72 8.21
N PHE A 89 4.45 12.17 8.06
CA PHE A 89 4.97 13.26 8.89
C PHE A 89 4.47 14.64 8.48
N SER A 90 3.88 14.76 7.30
CA SER A 90 3.39 16.03 6.78
C SER A 90 2.26 15.81 5.78
N SER A 91 1.08 16.40 6.05
CA SER A 91 -0.09 16.24 5.18
C SER A 91 0.11 16.88 3.81
N VAL A 92 0.92 17.94 3.70
CA VAL A 92 1.24 18.57 2.40
C VAL A 92 2.11 17.71 1.49
N LYS A 93 2.59 16.57 1.98
CA LYS A 93 3.42 15.61 1.25
C LYS A 93 2.64 14.42 0.70
N ALA A 94 1.32 14.44 0.85
CA ALA A 94 0.41 13.48 0.28
C ALA A 94 -0.79 14.21 -0.34
N ALA A 95 -1.20 13.78 -1.53
CA ALA A 95 -2.41 14.24 -2.18
C ALA A 95 -3.13 13.06 -2.83
N ALA A 96 -4.45 13.16 -2.95
CA ALA A 96 -5.29 12.19 -3.62
C ALA A 96 -6.15 12.90 -4.66
N LEU A 97 -6.09 12.42 -5.91
CA LEU A 97 -7.03 12.77 -6.96
C LEU A 97 -8.16 11.75 -6.91
N ILE A 98 -9.31 12.17 -6.38
CA ILE A 98 -10.52 11.34 -6.25
C ILE A 98 -11.41 11.48 -7.49
N GLY A 99 -12.27 10.49 -7.72
CA GLY A 99 -13.27 10.56 -8.78
C GLY A 99 -12.74 10.24 -10.18
N VAL A 100 -11.63 9.52 -10.27
CA VAL A 100 -11.02 9.14 -11.56
C VAL A 100 -11.88 8.06 -12.22
N GLN A 101 -12.26 8.26 -13.47
CA GLN A 101 -13.04 7.33 -14.28
C GLN A 101 -12.30 7.06 -15.60
N ASP A 102 -12.73 6.02 -16.32
CA ASP A 102 -12.23 5.62 -17.63
C ASP A 102 -12.66 6.56 -18.79
#